data_AF-A0A6J2XF31-F1
#
_entry.id   AF-A0A6J2XF31-F1
#
_cell.length_a   1.000
_cell.length_b   1.000
_cell.length_c   1.000
_cell.angle_alpha   90.00
_cell.angle_beta   90.00
_cell.angle_gamma   90.00
#
_symmetry.space_group_name_H-M   'P 1'
#
loop_
_entity.id
_entity.type
_entity.pdbx_description
1 polymer ?
#
loop_
_entity_poly.entity_id
_entity_poly.type
_entity_poly.pdbx_seq_one_letter_code
_entity_poly.pdbx_strand_id
1 'polypeptide(L)'
;MSQINISTRKKRLRPASDVIETAVREVFDKNQSIRSVAAAHNFSKPYLASICKRARTQKEDYRHRPNIVNKRIFSLEQEKLLVDYLKTSSKMCYGLTTVQVKELAYQYAKAQGILPKPWKEKKMTSKDWLLGFMKRNSTLNLRKPRKHFSL
;
A
#
# COMPACT_ATOMS: atom_id res chain seq x y z
N MET A 1 3.22 43.77 -5.18
CA MET A 1 2.65 42.57 -5.80
C MET A 1 3.37 41.35 -5.22
N SER A 2 2.68 40.54 -4.42
CA SER A 2 3.23 39.42 -3.65
C SER A 2 3.69 38.27 -4.56
N GLN A 3 4.94 37.84 -4.40
CA GLN A 3 5.48 36.64 -5.05
C GLN A 3 4.74 35.39 -4.55
N ILE A 4 4.12 34.66 -5.46
CA ILE A 4 3.43 33.40 -5.19
C ILE A 4 4.49 32.33 -4.95
N ASN A 5 4.66 31.92 -3.68
CA ASN A 5 5.50 30.79 -3.31
C ASN A 5 4.79 29.48 -3.71
N ILE A 6 5.00 29.04 -4.96
CA ILE A 6 4.50 27.76 -5.45
C ILE A 6 5.35 26.65 -4.82
N SER A 7 4.89 26.11 -3.69
CA SER A 7 5.44 24.89 -3.08
C SER A 7 5.24 23.71 -4.04
N THR A 8 6.22 23.46 -4.92
CA THR A 8 6.25 22.27 -5.76
C THR A 8 6.59 21.06 -4.89
N ARG A 9 5.57 20.37 -4.35
CA ARG A 9 5.79 19.08 -3.69
C ARG A 9 6.27 18.07 -4.72
N LYS A 10 7.60 17.99 -4.91
CA LYS A 10 8.26 16.95 -5.71
C LYS A 10 7.78 15.60 -5.21
N LYS A 11 7.15 14.83 -6.11
CA LYS A 11 6.70 13.47 -5.82
C LYS A 11 7.92 12.69 -5.33
N ARG A 12 7.88 12.16 -4.11
CA ARG A 12 8.98 11.36 -3.54
C ARG A 12 9.14 10.10 -4.38
N LEU A 13 10.01 10.12 -5.37
CA LEU A 13 10.36 8.93 -6.15
C LEU A 13 11.16 8.02 -5.22
N ARG A 14 10.81 6.73 -5.18
CA ARG A 14 11.64 5.77 -4.45
C ARG A 14 12.94 5.60 -5.23
N PRO A 15 14.10 5.65 -4.57
CA PRO A 15 15.36 5.30 -5.22
C PRO A 15 15.31 3.88 -5.77
N ALA A 16 16.02 3.66 -6.86
CA ALA A 16 16.16 2.33 -7.44
C ALA A 16 16.96 1.42 -6.50
N SER A 17 16.66 0.12 -6.53
CA SER A 17 17.21 -0.86 -5.58
C SER A 17 18.72 -0.99 -5.67
N ASP A 18 19.26 -0.90 -6.88
CA ASP A 18 20.69 -0.90 -7.20
C ASP A 18 21.44 0.25 -6.51
N VAL A 19 20.93 1.48 -6.59
CA VAL A 19 21.54 2.66 -5.94
C VAL A 19 21.56 2.51 -4.41
N ILE A 20 20.53 1.87 -3.86
CA ILE A 20 20.46 1.62 -2.42
C ILE A 20 21.47 0.56 -2.00
N GLU A 21 21.59 -0.52 -2.78
CA GLU A 21 22.54 -1.60 -2.54
C GLU A 21 23.99 -1.12 -2.65
N THR A 22 24.32 -0.30 -3.65
CA THR A 22 25.65 0.29 -3.79
C THR A 22 25.99 1.21 -2.62
N ALA A 23 25.08 2.12 -2.23
CA ALA A 23 25.29 2.98 -1.07
C ALA A 23 25.50 2.19 0.23
N VAL A 24 24.80 1.06 0.40
CA VAL A 24 24.99 0.19 1.56
C VAL A 24 26.38 -0.45 1.54
N ARG A 25 26.82 -0.98 0.39
CA ARG A 25 28.18 -1.53 0.21
C ARG A 25 29.25 -0.49 0.49
N GLU A 26 29.10 0.75 0.06
CA GLU A 26 30.08 1.81 0.36
C GLU A 26 30.22 2.10 1.86
N VAL A 27 29.14 1.99 2.63
CA VAL A 27 29.19 2.16 4.09
C VAL A 27 29.90 0.99 4.78
N PHE A 28 29.70 -0.24 4.31
CA PHE A 28 30.26 -1.45 4.95
C PHE A 28 31.66 -1.81 4.44
N ASP A 29 31.88 -1.79 3.12
CA ASP A 29 33.11 -2.25 2.48
C ASP A 29 34.19 -1.16 2.47
N LYS A 30 33.80 0.10 2.22
CA LYS A 30 34.73 1.26 2.20
C LYS A 30 34.81 2.00 3.54
N ASN A 31 34.12 1.52 4.57
CA ASN A 31 34.02 2.12 5.91
C ASN A 31 33.67 3.63 5.91
N GLN A 32 32.88 4.08 4.94
CA GLN A 32 32.52 5.49 4.81
C GLN A 32 31.41 5.89 5.79
N SER A 33 31.42 7.16 6.21
CA SER A 33 30.36 7.68 7.09
C SER A 33 29.01 7.71 6.36
N ILE A 34 27.94 7.29 7.06
CA ILE A 34 26.56 7.31 6.54
C ILE A 34 26.18 8.71 6.02
N ARG A 35 26.70 9.77 6.64
CA ARG A 35 26.42 11.15 6.23
C ARG A 35 27.04 11.49 4.88
N SER A 36 28.28 11.05 4.65
CA SER A 36 28.99 11.27 3.38
C SER A 36 28.30 10.53 2.23
N VAL A 37 28.05 9.23 2.41
CA VAL A 37 27.40 8.39 1.40
C VAL A 37 25.97 8.88 1.11
N ALA A 38 25.22 9.28 2.15
CA ALA A 38 23.90 9.85 1.94
C ALA A 38 23.93 11.13 1.09
N ALA A 39 24.92 12.01 1.29
CA ALA A 39 25.07 13.20 0.47
C ALA A 39 25.45 12.85 -0.99
N ALA A 40 26.38 11.91 -1.19
CA ALA A 40 26.82 11.48 -2.52
C ALA A 40 25.66 10.89 -3.36
N HIS A 41 24.80 10.08 -2.73
CA HIS A 41 23.66 9.42 -3.40
C HIS A 41 22.35 10.22 -3.31
N ASN A 42 22.38 11.46 -2.83
CA ASN A 42 21.21 12.32 -2.65
C ASN A 42 20.11 11.69 -1.76
N PHE A 43 20.51 10.91 -0.76
CA PHE A 43 19.64 10.35 0.27
C PHE A 43 19.57 11.26 1.51
N SER A 44 18.44 11.19 2.21
CA SER A 44 18.41 11.75 3.56
C SER A 44 19.19 10.84 4.51
N LYS A 45 19.99 11.42 5.43
CA LYS A 45 20.71 10.66 6.46
C LYS A 45 19.81 9.62 7.18
N PRO A 46 18.58 9.97 7.62
CA PRO A 46 17.72 9.02 8.31
C PRO A 46 17.31 7.82 7.44
N TYR A 47 17.12 8.04 6.13
CA TYR A 47 16.77 7.00 5.19
C TYR A 47 17.89 5.97 5.06
N LEU A 48 19.12 6.41 4.77
CA LEU A 48 20.26 5.51 4.65
C LEU A 48 20.58 4.83 5.99
N ALA A 49 20.50 5.56 7.11
CA ALA A 49 20.73 4.99 8.44
C ALA A 49 19.75 3.86 8.79
N SER A 50 18.45 4.03 8.47
CA SER A 50 17.43 2.99 8.67
C SER A 50 17.73 1.74 7.83
N ILE A 51 18.21 1.92 6.61
CA ILE A 51 18.57 0.83 5.69
C ILE A 51 19.81 0.11 6.18
N CYS A 52 20.89 0.83 6.53
CA CYS A 52 22.10 0.24 7.10
C CYS A 52 21.80 -0.53 8.40
N LYS A 53 20.88 -0.05 9.25
CA LYS A 53 20.44 -0.79 10.45
C LYS A 53 19.85 -2.16 10.09
N ARG A 54 19.03 -2.23 9.04
CA ARG A 54 18.45 -3.49 8.55
C ARG A 54 19.51 -4.41 7.92
N ALA A 55 20.44 -3.82 7.16
CA ALA A 55 21.54 -4.54 6.54
C ALA A 55 22.46 -5.23 7.56
N ARG A 56 22.76 -4.58 8.69
CA ARG A 56 23.56 -5.19 9.79
C ARG A 56 22.95 -6.47 10.33
N THR A 57 21.62 -6.58 10.36
CA THR A 57 20.92 -7.77 10.85
C THR A 57 21.00 -8.94 9.87
N GLN A 58 21.21 -8.68 8.57
CA GLN A 58 21.19 -9.70 7.52
C GLN A 58 22.55 -10.36 7.25
N LYS A 59 23.62 -9.96 7.96
CA LYS A 59 24.99 -10.52 7.94
C LYS A 59 25.41 -11.12 6.59
N GLU A 60 25.96 -10.22 5.77
CA GLU A 60 26.57 -10.39 4.44
C GLU A 60 25.61 -10.52 3.24
N ASP A 61 25.93 -9.74 2.20
CA ASP A 61 25.15 -9.42 0.99
C ASP A 61 23.74 -8.83 1.22
N TYR A 62 23.69 -7.52 1.52
CA TYR A 62 22.43 -6.79 1.62
C TYR A 62 21.74 -6.68 0.27
N ARG A 63 20.54 -7.27 0.16
CA ARG A 63 19.64 -7.08 -0.98
C ARG A 63 18.47 -6.18 -0.63
N HIS A 64 18.31 -5.07 -1.34
CA HIS A 64 17.21 -4.14 -1.11
C HIS A 64 15.89 -4.73 -1.60
N ARG A 65 15.13 -5.31 -0.68
CA ARG A 65 13.76 -5.75 -0.92
C ARG A 65 12.80 -4.67 -0.41
N PRO A 66 12.32 -3.76 -1.28
CA PRO A 66 11.33 -2.79 -0.84
C PRO A 66 10.11 -3.59 -0.37
N ASN A 67 9.62 -3.26 0.83
CA ASN A 67 8.39 -3.84 1.34
C ASN A 67 7.21 -3.23 0.57
N ILE A 68 7.05 -3.67 -0.67
CA ILE A 68 5.87 -3.47 -1.51
C ILE A 68 4.97 -4.68 -1.25
N VAL A 69 4.78 -5.07 0.01
CA VAL A 69 3.84 -6.13 0.33
C VAL A 69 2.49 -5.67 -0.20
N ASN A 70 2.03 -6.34 -1.24
CA ASN A 70 0.63 -6.36 -1.63
C ASN A 70 -0.10 -6.82 -0.38
N LYS A 71 -0.69 -5.88 0.37
CA LYS A 71 -1.55 -6.17 1.53
C LYS A 71 -2.88 -6.76 1.04
N ARG A 72 -2.80 -7.88 0.32
CA ARG A 72 -3.96 -8.71 0.02
C ARG A 72 -4.31 -9.40 1.32
N ILE A 73 -5.50 -9.09 1.81
CA ILE A 73 -6.03 -9.67 3.05
C ILE A 73 -6.61 -11.05 2.75
N PHE A 74 -7.09 -11.26 1.53
CA PHE A 74 -7.57 -12.55 1.05
C PHE A 74 -6.51 -13.23 0.18
N SER A 75 -6.47 -14.56 0.21
CA SER A 75 -5.75 -15.35 -0.80
C SER A 75 -6.37 -15.12 -2.19
N LEU A 76 -5.69 -15.56 -3.24
CA LEU A 76 -6.21 -15.47 -4.60
C LEU A 76 -7.57 -16.19 -4.75
N GLU A 77 -7.69 -17.36 -4.13
CA GLU A 77 -8.90 -18.17 -4.16
C GLU A 77 -10.04 -17.51 -3.38
N GLN A 78 -9.75 -17.02 -2.18
CA GLN A 78 -10.72 -16.30 -1.36
C GLN A 78 -11.19 -15.00 -2.03
N GLU A 79 -10.27 -14.26 -2.66
CA GLU A 79 -10.59 -13.06 -3.40
C GLU A 79 -11.50 -13.39 -4.60
N LYS A 80 -11.24 -14.48 -5.31
CA LYS A 80 -12.07 -14.95 -6.42
C LYS A 80 -13.49 -15.33 -5.95
N LEU A 81 -13.61 -16.11 -4.89
CA LEU A 81 -14.90 -16.49 -4.31
C LEU A 81 -15.72 -15.27 -3.89
N LEU A 82 -15.08 -14.29 -3.25
CA LEU A 82 -15.73 -13.05 -2.86
C LEU A 82 -16.19 -12.24 -4.10
N VAL A 83 -15.37 -12.17 -5.15
CA VAL A 83 -15.74 -11.50 -6.41
C VAL A 83 -16.95 -12.16 -7.07
N ASP A 84 -16.96 -13.48 -7.15
CA ASP A 84 -18.06 -14.24 -7.77
C ASP A 84 -19.37 -14.07 -6.99
N TYR A 85 -19.30 -14.09 -5.66
CA TYR A 85 -20.44 -13.76 -4.81
C TYR A 85 -20.96 -12.34 -5.06
N LEU A 86 -20.07 -11.34 -5.05
CA LEU A 86 -20.44 -9.94 -5.29
C LEU A 86 -21.05 -9.73 -6.68
N LYS A 87 -20.57 -10.43 -7.71
CA LYS A 87 -21.17 -10.38 -9.05
C LYS A 87 -22.60 -10.90 -9.05
N THR A 88 -22.83 -12.04 -8.41
CA THR A 88 -24.17 -12.64 -8.31
C THR A 88 -25.12 -11.73 -7.55
N SER A 89 -24.71 -11.23 -6.38
CA SER A 89 -25.52 -10.28 -5.59
C SER A 89 -25.79 -8.97 -6.35
N SER A 90 -24.80 -8.46 -7.10
CA SER A 90 -24.96 -7.23 -7.90
C SER A 90 -26.02 -7.39 -8.99
N LYS A 91 -26.11 -8.56 -9.64
CA LYS A 91 -27.14 -8.87 -10.63
C LYS A 91 -28.54 -8.91 -10.01
N MET A 92 -28.67 -9.45 -8.80
CA MET A 92 -29.97 -9.61 -8.11
C MET A 92 -30.48 -8.30 -7.50
N CYS A 93 -29.59 -7.43 -7.00
CA CYS A 93 -29.96 -6.26 -6.20
C CYS A 93 -29.83 -4.91 -6.95
N TYR A 94 -29.81 -4.91 -8.30
CA TYR A 94 -29.64 -3.69 -9.11
C TYR A 94 -28.33 -2.91 -8.81
N GLY A 95 -27.25 -3.65 -8.62
CA GLY A 95 -25.91 -3.12 -8.36
C GLY A 95 -25.56 -3.02 -6.88
N LEU A 96 -24.28 -3.21 -6.56
CA LEU A 96 -23.75 -3.05 -5.20
C LEU A 96 -23.16 -1.65 -4.99
N THR A 97 -23.42 -1.10 -3.79
CA THR A 97 -22.75 0.11 -3.32
C THR A 97 -21.39 -0.21 -2.70
N THR A 98 -20.51 0.79 -2.64
CA THR A 98 -19.20 0.63 -1.97
C THR A 98 -19.31 0.33 -0.48
N VAL A 99 -20.41 0.71 0.17
CA VAL A 99 -20.68 0.39 1.58
C VAL A 99 -20.98 -1.09 1.74
N GLN A 100 -21.93 -1.61 0.95
CA GLN A 100 -22.30 -3.03 0.96
C GLN A 100 -21.11 -3.95 0.67
N VAL A 101 -20.27 -3.60 -0.31
CA VAL A 101 -19.04 -4.38 -0.59
C VAL A 101 -18.11 -4.41 0.61
N LYS A 102 -17.96 -3.28 1.32
CA LYS A 102 -17.10 -3.21 2.50
C LYS A 102 -17.63 -4.04 3.67
N GLU A 103 -18.95 -4.07 3.85
CA GLU A 103 -19.62 -4.86 4.89
C GLU A 103 -19.53 -6.36 4.58
N LEU A 104 -19.83 -6.76 3.34
CA LEU A 104 -19.74 -8.15 2.88
C LEU A 104 -18.30 -8.68 3.00
N ALA A 105 -17.31 -7.88 2.58
CA ALA A 105 -15.91 -8.25 2.73
C ALA A 105 -15.48 -8.37 4.20
N TYR A 106 -16.02 -7.54 5.09
CA TYR A 106 -15.78 -7.65 6.54
C TYR A 106 -16.39 -8.93 7.12
N GLN A 107 -17.64 -9.23 6.76
CA GLN A 107 -18.32 -10.46 7.19
C GLN A 107 -17.57 -11.70 6.70
N TYR A 108 -17.15 -11.70 5.43
CA TYR A 108 -16.35 -12.77 4.84
C TYR A 108 -15.01 -12.93 5.57
N ALA A 109 -14.29 -11.84 5.84
CA ALA A 109 -13.06 -11.87 6.63
C ALA A 109 -13.25 -12.40 8.05
N LYS A 110 -14.35 -12.03 8.71
CA LYS A 110 -14.70 -12.54 10.03
C LYS A 110 -14.94 -14.06 9.99
N ALA A 111 -15.66 -14.55 8.97
CA ALA A 111 -15.91 -15.98 8.79
C ALA A 111 -14.63 -16.78 8.49
N GLN A 112 -13.70 -16.19 7.75
CA GLN A 112 -12.40 -16.81 7.44
C GLN A 112 -11.37 -16.68 8.58
N GLY A 113 -11.69 -16.00 9.68
CA GLY A 113 -10.75 -15.73 10.77
C GLY A 113 -9.64 -14.70 10.43
N ILE A 114 -9.75 -14.01 9.30
CA ILE A 114 -8.74 -13.06 8.80
C ILE A 114 -9.20 -11.64 9.08
N LEU A 115 -9.17 -11.23 10.35
CA LEU A 115 -9.68 -9.91 10.77
C LEU A 115 -8.56 -8.97 11.26
N PRO A 116 -8.01 -8.11 10.38
CA PRO A 116 -7.08 -7.07 10.81
C PRO A 116 -7.71 -6.16 11.88
N LYS A 117 -6.92 -5.76 12.88
CA LYS A 117 -7.32 -4.77 13.92
C LYS A 117 -8.14 -3.58 13.38
N PRO A 118 -7.71 -2.86 12.31
CA PRO A 118 -8.46 -1.71 11.80
C PRO A 118 -9.84 -2.06 11.23
N TRP A 119 -10.08 -3.31 10.83
CA TRP A 119 -11.39 -3.76 10.34
C TRP A 119 -12.33 -4.11 11.50
N LYS A 120 -11.77 -4.65 12.60
CA LYS A 120 -12.54 -4.99 13.81
C LYS A 120 -13.14 -3.75 14.47
N GLU A 121 -12.38 -2.66 14.58
CA GLU A 121 -12.84 -1.41 15.20
C GLU A 121 -13.98 -0.76 14.40
N LYS A 122 -13.85 -0.70 13.08
CA LYS A 122 -14.80 0.00 12.20
C LYS A 122 -15.93 -0.90 11.70
N LYS A 123 -15.89 -2.21 11.99
CA LYS A 123 -16.79 -3.24 11.46
C LYS A 123 -16.97 -3.19 9.93
N MET A 124 -15.95 -2.68 9.23
CA MET A 124 -15.94 -2.43 7.79
C MET A 124 -14.52 -2.53 7.26
N THR A 125 -14.37 -2.87 5.99
CA THR A 125 -13.07 -2.84 5.34
C THR A 125 -12.59 -1.43 5.04
N SER A 126 -11.26 -1.25 4.99
CA SER A 126 -10.64 0.05 4.77
C SER A 126 -10.85 0.56 3.34
N LYS A 127 -10.85 1.89 3.18
CA LYS A 127 -10.94 2.53 1.85
C LYS A 127 -9.80 2.08 0.93
N ASP A 128 -8.59 1.99 1.47
CA ASP A 128 -7.40 1.55 0.71
C ASP A 128 -7.53 0.12 0.21
N TRP A 129 -8.11 -0.77 1.03
CA TRP A 129 -8.38 -2.14 0.60
C TRP A 129 -9.38 -2.17 -0.55
N LEU A 130 -10.50 -1.43 -0.44
CA LEU A 130 -11.50 -1.37 -1.51
C LEU A 130 -10.89 -0.86 -2.81
N LEU A 131 -10.10 0.22 -2.77
CA LEU A 131 -9.42 0.75 -3.96
C LEU A 131 -8.49 -0.29 -4.59
N GLY A 132 -7.70 -1.00 -3.78
CA GLY A 132 -6.83 -2.08 -4.25
C GLY A 132 -7.62 -3.26 -4.83
N PHE A 133 -8.70 -3.66 -4.17
CA PHE A 133 -9.59 -4.75 -4.59
C PHE A 133 -10.28 -4.43 -5.92
N MET A 134 -10.80 -3.22 -6.09
CA MET A 134 -11.41 -2.76 -7.34
C MET A 134 -10.38 -2.65 -8.47
N LYS A 135 -9.16 -2.21 -8.18
CA LYS A 135 -8.09 -2.14 -9.20
C LYS A 135 -7.70 -3.53 -9.72
N ARG A 136 -7.73 -4.55 -8.86
CA ARG A 136 -7.46 -5.94 -9.23
C ARG A 136 -8.65 -6.60 -9.93
N ASN A 137 -9.86 -6.23 -9.55
CA ASN A 137 -11.11 -6.82 -10.03
C ASN A 137 -11.93 -5.80 -10.82
N SER A 138 -11.38 -5.29 -11.93
CA SER A 138 -12.03 -4.29 -12.79
C SER A 138 -13.35 -4.75 -13.41
N THR A 139 -13.62 -6.06 -13.39
CA THR A 139 -14.91 -6.64 -13.83
C THR A 139 -16.08 -6.36 -12.88
N LEU A 140 -15.81 -5.88 -11.66
CA LEU A 140 -16.84 -5.45 -10.72
C LEU A 140 -17.26 -4.01 -11.03
N ASN A 141 -18.48 -3.84 -11.50
CA ASN A 141 -19.08 -2.52 -11.64
C ASN A 141 -19.88 -2.18 -10.37
N LEU A 142 -19.39 -1.22 -9.59
CA LEU A 142 -20.10 -0.70 -8.42
C LEU A 142 -20.93 0.53 -8.79
N ARG A 143 -22.10 0.65 -8.17
CA ARG A 143 -22.98 1.81 -8.35
C ARG A 143 -22.33 3.03 -7.69
N LYS A 144 -22.22 4.13 -8.43
CA LYS A 144 -21.81 5.42 -7.86
C LYS A 144 -22.84 5.84 -6.81
N PRO A 145 -22.43 6.32 -5.62
CA PRO A 145 -23.38 6.85 -4.67
C PRO A 145 -24.16 8.00 -5.34
N ARG A 146 -25.50 7.95 -5.28
CA ARG A 146 -26.32 9.08 -5.73
C ARG A 146 -26.01 10.25 -4.80
N LYS A 147 -25.54 11.37 -5.35
CA LYS A 147 -25.42 12.62 -4.60
C LYS A 147 -26.86 13.03 -4.23
N HIS A 148 -27.22 12.94 -2.96
CA HIS A 148 -28.45 13.57 -2.51
C HIS A 148 -28.16 15.08 -2.49
N PHE A 149 -28.72 15.82 -3.44
CA PHE A 149 -28.80 17.27 -3.35
C PHE A 149 -29.87 17.57 -2.32
N SER A 150 -29.46 17.95 -1.11
CA SER A 150 -30.37 18.58 -0.16
C SER A 150 -30.64 19.99 -0.67
N LEU A 151 -31.90 20.26 -1.03
CA LEU A 151 -32.43 21.61 -1.24
C LEU A 151 -32.71 22.26 0.11
#